data_AF-A0A645IUB2-F1
#
_entry.id   AF-A0A645IUB2-F1
#
_cell.length_a   1.000
_cell.length_b   1.000
_cell.length_c   1.000
_cell.angle_alpha   90.00
_cell.angle_beta   90.00
_cell.angle_gamma   90.00
#
_symmetry.space_group_name_H-M   'P 1'
#
loop_
_entity.id
_entity.type
_entity.pdbx_description
1 polymer ?
#
loop_
_entity_poly.entity_id
_entity_poly.type
_entity_poly.pdbx_seq_one_letter_code
_entity_poly.pdbx_strand_id
1 'polypeptide(L)' 'MLAAAGLGIAFNAKPAVRASADTALNLPYLDAVLFLLGLSREEVEDAAAARIERS' A
#
# COMPACT_ATOMS: atom_id res chain seq x y z
N MET A 1 -2.40 -7.66 14.66
CA MET A 1 -1.66 -7.24 13.43
C MET A 1 -2.25 -5.96 12.86
N LEU A 2 -3.47 -5.94 12.29
CA LEU A 2 -4.07 -4.69 11.78
C LEU A 2 -4.39 -3.68 12.89
N ALA A 3 -5.09 -4.11 13.95
CA ALA A 3 -5.44 -3.26 15.10
C ALA A 3 -4.24 -2.78 15.96
N ALA A 4 -3.02 -3.24 15.66
CA ALA A 4 -1.80 -2.82 16.35
C ALA A 4 -0.95 -1.86 15.50
N ALA A 5 -1.27 -1.72 14.22
CA ALA A 5 -0.59 -0.79 13.33
C ALA A 5 -1.17 0.63 13.49
N GLY A 6 -0.36 1.66 13.25
CA GLY A 6 -0.86 3.04 13.20
C GLY A 6 -1.80 3.31 12.00
N LEU A 7 -1.75 2.46 10.97
CA LEU A 7 -2.69 2.42 9.85
C LEU A 7 -2.80 0.98 9.33
N GLY A 8 -3.93 0.32 9.59
CA GLY A 8 -4.23 -1.03 9.11
C GLY A 8 -4.90 -1.02 7.74
N ILE A 9 -4.25 -1.62 6.73
CA ILE A 9 -4.80 -1.72 5.36
C ILE A 9 -5.14 -3.17 5.02
N ALA A 10 -6.40 -3.43 4.69
CA ALA A 10 -6.90 -4.71 4.22
C ALA A 10 -6.88 -4.80 2.68
N PHE A 11 -5.88 -5.46 2.10
CA PHE A 11 -5.79 -5.67 0.66
C PHE A 11 -6.51 -6.95 0.22
N ASN A 12 -7.47 -6.83 -0.71
CA ASN A 12 -8.28 -7.92 -1.26
C ASN A 12 -8.81 -8.90 -0.19
N ALA A 13 -9.10 -8.38 0.99
CA ALA A 13 -9.36 -9.22 2.15
C ALA A 13 -10.83 -9.64 2.24
N LYS A 14 -11.10 -10.74 2.95
CA LYS A 14 -12.47 -11.21 3.27
C LYS A 14 -13.18 -10.21 4.22
N PRO A 15 -14.53 -10.19 4.28
CA PRO A 15 -15.29 -9.22 5.08
C PRO A 15 -14.85 -9.13 6.55
N ALA A 16 -14.55 -10.25 7.20
CA ALA A 16 -14.10 -10.29 8.59
C ALA A 16 -12.78 -9.51 8.82
N VAL A 17 -11.86 -9.55 7.86
CA VAL A 17 -10.57 -8.85 7.94
C VAL A 17 -10.74 -7.37 7.63
N ARG A 18 -11.61 -7.02 6.67
CA ARG A 18 -11.93 -5.63 6.35
C ARG A 18 -12.54 -4.89 7.54
N ALA A 19 -13.38 -5.57 8.33
CA ALA A 19 -14.00 -4.99 9.53
C ALA A 19 -12.99 -4.65 10.64
N SER A 20 -11.76 -5.16 10.56
CA SER A 20 -10.69 -4.94 11.55
C SER A 20 -9.59 -3.99 11.02
N ALA A 21 -9.81 -3.33 9.88
CA ALA A 21 -8.83 -2.45 9.22
C ALA A 21 -9.39 -1.03 9.07
N ASP A 22 -8.52 -0.03 9.11
CA ASP A 22 -8.90 1.38 8.90
C ASP A 22 -9.25 1.66 7.44
N THR A 23 -8.65 0.90 6.51
CA THR A 23 -8.89 1.03 5.08
C THR A 23 -8.85 -0.33 4.40
N ALA A 24 -9.63 -0.48 3.33
CA ALA A 24 -9.60 -1.66 2.47
C ALA A 24 -9.34 -1.29 1.01
N LEU A 25 -8.42 -2.01 0.36
CA LEU A 25 -8.08 -1.85 -1.06
C LEU A 25 -8.50 -3.11 -1.83
N ASN A 26 -9.32 -2.93 -2.87
CA ASN A 26 -9.78 -4.00 -3.75
C ASN A 26 -9.38 -3.72 -5.19
N LEU A 27 -8.07 -3.59 -5.39
CA LEU A 27 -7.45 -3.34 -6.68
C LEU A 27 -6.55 -4.53 -7.03
N PRO A 28 -6.25 -4.77 -8.31
CA PRO A 28 -5.36 -5.85 -8.74
C PRO A 28 -3.89 -5.60 -8.36
N TYR A 29 -3.55 -4.43 -7.80
CA TYR A 29 -2.16 -4.02 -7.53
C TYR A 29 -2.02 -3.42 -6.12
N LEU A 30 -0.87 -3.70 -5.49
CA LEU A 30 -0.56 -3.27 -4.12
C LEU A 30 0.12 -1.89 -4.07
N ASP A 31 0.64 -1.40 -5.19
CA ASP A 31 1.23 -0.06 -5.34
C ASP A 31 0.25 1.06 -4.99
N ALA A 32 -1.04 0.79 -5.05
CA ALA A 32 -2.09 1.70 -4.57
C ALA A 32 -1.92 2.12 -3.10
N VAL A 33 -1.23 1.30 -2.28
CA VAL A 33 -0.88 1.66 -0.90
C VAL A 33 0.07 2.86 -0.85
N LEU A 34 0.95 3.03 -1.84
CA LEU A 34 1.93 4.12 -1.87
C LEU A 34 1.22 5.48 -1.97
N PHE A 35 0.12 5.56 -2.73
CA PHE A 35 -0.72 6.76 -2.80
C PHE A 35 -1.38 7.07 -1.45
N LEU A 36 -1.78 6.05 -0.67
CA LEU A 36 -2.32 6.25 0.68
C LEU A 36 -1.27 6.78 1.66
N LEU A 37 0.01 6.53 1.39
CA LEU A 37 1.13 7.07 2.15
C LEU A 37 1.56 8.46 1.66
N GLY A 38 0.88 9.02 0.66
CA GLY A 38 1.15 10.34 0.10
C GLY A 38 2.23 10.37 -0.99
N LEU A 39 2.67 9.22 -1.48
CA LEU A 39 3.66 9.14 -2.57
C LEU A 39 2.96 9.24 -3.92
N SER A 40 3.48 10.08 -4.79
CA SER A 40 3.06 10.20 -6.19
C SER A 40 3.65 9.10 -7.07
N ARG A 41 3.10 8.93 -8.27
CA ARG A 41 3.59 7.92 -9.23
C ARG A 41 5.01 8.23 -9.70
N GLU A 42 5.31 9.52 -9.88
CA GLU A 42 6.63 10.00 -10.30
C GLU A 42 7.70 9.66 -9.25
N GLU A 43 7.46 9.96 -7.97
CA GLU A 43 8.40 9.64 -6.89
C GLU A 43 8.69 8.13 -6.79
N VAL A 44 7.69 7.29 -7.06
CA VAL A 44 7.83 5.83 -7.05
C VAL A 44 8.67 5.35 -8.24
N GLU A 45 8.44 5.91 -9.43
CA GLU A 45 9.19 5.58 -10.64
C GLU A 45 10.65 6.05 -10.55
N ASP A 46 10.89 7.26 -10.06
CA ASP A 46 12.23 7.81 -9.83
C ASP A 46 13.03 6.95 -8.84
N ALA A 47 12.41 6.54 -7.74
CA ALA A 47 13.03 5.66 -6.75
C ALA A 47 13.37 4.27 -7.34
N ALA A 48 12.49 3.75 -8.22
CA ALA A 48 12.73 2.48 -8.91
C ALA A 48 13.87 2.59 -9.93
N ALA A 49 13.92 3.65 -10.72
CA ALA A 49 15.01 3.93 -11.67
C ALA A 49 16.35 4.04 -10.94
N ALA A 50 16.40 4.83 -9.85
CA ALA A 50 17.60 4.99 -9.04
C ALA A 50 18.06 3.68 -8.36
N ARG A 51 17.18 2.71 -8.11
CA ARG A 51 17.56 1.37 -7.62
C ARG A 51 18.28 0.57 -8.70
N ILE A 52 17.79 0.61 -9.93
CA ILE A 52 18.34 -0.15 -11.06
C ILE A 52 19.75 0.33 -11.39
N GLU A 53 20.00 1.64 -11.39
CA GLU A 53 21.32 2.23 -11.64
C GLU A 53 22.38 1.87 -10.60
N ARG A 54 21.96 1.42 -9.41
CA ARG A 54 22.85 1.03 -8.30
C ARG A 54 23.10 -0.48 -8.20
N SER A 55 22.50 -1.28 -9.09
CA SER A 55 22.65 -2.75 -9.13
C SER A 55 23.63 -3.18 -10.22
#